data_AF-A0A645G9S9-F1
#
_entry.id   AF-A0A645G9S9-F1
#
_cell.length_a   1.000
_cell.length_b   1.000
_cell.length_c   1.000
_cell.angle_alpha   90.00
_cell.angle_beta   90.00
_cell.angle_gamma   90.00
#
_symmetry.space_group_name_H-M   'P 1'
#
loop_
_entity.id
_entity.type
_entity.pdbx_description
1 polymer ?
#
loop_
_entity_poly.entity_id
_entity_poly.type
_entity_poly.pdbx_seq_one_letter_code
_entity_poly.pdbx_strand_id
1 'polypeptide(L)'
;MGNYNDAEIINIGTGSDITIRQLAELMAEVTGFRGKIEFDVSKPDGTPIKLLDVLKINNLGWRAGTGLRSGIETTYNWFKERYCFMEG
;
A
#
# COMPACT_ATOMS: atom_id res chain seq x y z
N MET A 1 -17.44 -21.19 -6.37
CA MET A 1 -17.17 -19.74 -6.57
C MET A 1 -18.19 -19.23 -7.57
N GLY A 2 -18.95 -18.19 -7.22
CA GLY A 2 -19.96 -17.61 -8.12
C GLY A 2 -19.31 -16.64 -9.10
N ASN A 3 -19.78 -16.64 -10.35
CA ASN A 3 -19.31 -15.70 -11.36
C ASN A 3 -20.13 -14.40 -11.25
N TYR A 4 -19.48 -13.26 -11.02
CA TYR A 4 -20.08 -11.94 -11.19
C TYR A 4 -20.08 -11.61 -12.69
N ASN A 5 -21.23 -11.30 -13.28
CA ASN A 5 -21.39 -11.13 -14.73
C ASN A 5 -22.21 -9.88 -15.09
N ASP A 6 -22.00 -8.81 -14.32
CA ASP A 6 -22.67 -7.52 -14.47
C ASP A 6 -21.78 -6.54 -15.24
N ALA A 7 -22.38 -5.55 -15.91
CA ALA A 7 -21.68 -4.61 -16.79
C ALA A 7 -20.97 -3.46 -16.04
N GLU A 8 -21.19 -3.35 -14.73
CA GLU A 8 -20.70 -2.24 -13.93
C GLU A 8 -19.23 -2.42 -13.46
N ILE A 9 -18.47 -1.32 -13.49
CA ILE A 9 -17.10 -1.26 -12.96
C ILE A 9 -17.12 -1.48 -11.45
N ILE A 10 -16.19 -2.29 -10.94
CA ILE A 10 -15.98 -2.53 -9.50
C ILE A 10 -14.65 -1.93 -9.06
N ASN A 11 -14.68 -1.09 -8.03
CA ASN A 11 -13.48 -0.62 -7.35
C ASN A 11 -12.86 -1.76 -6.52
N ILE A 12 -11.54 -1.96 -6.66
CA ILE A 12 -10.76 -2.90 -5.87
C ILE A 12 -9.77 -2.09 -5.03
N GLY A 13 -9.86 -2.19 -3.71
CA GLY A 13 -9.00 -1.45 -2.80
C GLY A 13 -9.22 -1.84 -1.35
N THR A 14 -8.55 -1.13 -0.44
CA THR A 14 -8.62 -1.35 1.01
C THR A 14 -9.74 -0.56 1.69
N GLY A 15 -10.22 0.54 1.07
CA GLY A 15 -11.19 1.45 1.66
C GLY A 15 -10.64 2.29 2.81
N SER A 16 -9.32 2.32 2.99
CA SER A 16 -8.61 3.15 3.96
C SER A 16 -7.37 3.75 3.34
N ASP A 17 -6.98 4.93 3.83
CA ASP A 17 -5.80 5.68 3.41
C ASP A 17 -4.92 6.04 4.60
N ILE A 18 -3.64 6.29 4.33
CA ILE A 18 -2.71 6.91 5.28
C ILE A 18 -2.02 8.09 4.58
N THR A 19 -1.49 9.03 5.38
CA THR A 19 -0.73 10.14 4.83
C THR A 19 0.60 9.68 4.23
N ILE A 20 1.15 10.46 3.29
CA ILE A 20 2.49 10.22 2.72
C ILE A 20 3.56 10.18 3.83
N ARG A 21 3.42 11.00 4.88
CA ARG A 21 4.31 10.99 6.04
C ARG A 21 4.30 9.64 6.75
N GLN A 22 3.11 9.13 7.10
CA GLN A 22 2.97 7.84 7.77
C GLN A 22 3.52 6.69 6.91
N LEU A 23 3.33 6.76 5.59
CA LEU A 23 3.91 5.77 4.68
C LEU A 23 5.44 5.80 4.70
N ALA A 24 6.04 6.99 4.63
CA ALA A 24 7.49 7.14 4.65
C ALA A 24 8.10 6.65 5.98
N GLU A 25 7.45 6.96 7.11
CA GLU A 25 7.84 6.48 8.45
C GLU A 25 7.74 4.96 8.55
N LEU A 26 6.64 4.36 8.08
CA LEU A 26 6.46 2.91 8.04
C LEU A 26 7.54 2.22 7.19
N MET A 27 7.87 2.79 6.02
CA MET A 27 8.94 2.28 5.16
C MET A 27 10.29 2.35 5.87
N ALA A 28 10.60 3.45 6.57
CA ALA A 28 11.83 3.58 7.33
C ALA A 28 11.96 2.53 8.45
N GLU A 29 10.87 2.26 9.18
CA GLU A 29 10.83 1.21 10.19
C GLU A 29 11.10 -0.17 9.61
N VAL A 30 10.40 -0.54 8.52
CA VAL A 30 10.54 -1.87 7.89
C VAL A 30 11.93 -2.07 7.29
N THR A 31 12.48 -1.03 6.67
CA THR A 31 13.81 -1.11 6.01
C THR A 31 14.98 -0.92 6.97
N GLY A 32 14.72 -0.52 8.22
CA GLY A 32 15.77 -0.22 9.19
C GLY A 32 16.50 1.11 8.93
N PHE A 33 15.94 2.01 8.12
CA PHE A 33 16.50 3.33 7.87
C PHE A 33 16.63 4.12 9.18
N ARG A 34 17.79 4.74 9.41
CA ARG A 34 18.10 5.55 10.62
C ARG A 34 18.39 7.02 10.30
N GLY A 35 18.29 7.41 9.03
CA GLY A 35 18.47 8.80 8.63
C GLY A 35 17.24 9.65 8.95
N LYS A 36 17.32 10.93 8.60
CA LYS A 36 16.21 11.88 8.74
C LYS A 36 15.34 11.88 7.48
N ILE A 37 14.02 11.81 7.66
CA ILE A 37 13.05 12.02 6.58
C ILE A 37 12.72 13.51 6.53
N GLU A 38 12.98 14.17 5.41
CA GLU A 38 12.65 15.58 5.18
C GLU A 38 11.59 15.71 4.09
N PHE A 39 10.61 16.58 4.32
CA PHE A 39 9.53 16.87 3.38
C PHE A 39 9.71 18.30 2.87
N ASP A 40 9.97 18.45 1.58
CA ASP A 40 10.10 19.76 0.93
C ASP A 40 8.73 20.33 0.57
N VAL A 41 8.23 21.23 1.43
CA VAL A 41 6.94 21.91 1.26
C VAL A 41 6.93 22.97 0.15
N SER A 42 8.07 23.23 -0.51
CA SER A 42 8.10 24.09 -1.69
C SER A 42 7.56 23.39 -2.94
N LYS A 43 7.41 22.06 -2.90
CA LYS A 43 6.86 21.25 -3.98
C LYS A 43 5.33 21.13 -3.85
N PRO A 44 4.59 21.13 -4.96
CA PRO A 44 3.15 20.97 -4.92
C PRO A 44 2.76 19.55 -4.49
N ASP A 45 1.77 19.45 -3.61
CA ASP A 45 1.13 18.18 -3.29
C ASP A 45 0.22 17.72 -4.44
N GLY A 46 0.03 16.40 -4.54
CA GLY A 46 -0.98 15.81 -5.42
C GLY A 46 -2.41 15.98 -4.89
N THR A 47 -3.36 15.23 -5.43
CA THR A 47 -4.74 15.25 -4.93
C THR A 47 -4.77 14.88 -3.44
N PRO A 48 -5.42 15.68 -2.55
CA PRO A 48 -5.34 15.48 -1.10
C PRO A 48 -5.81 14.12 -0.59
N ILE A 49 -6.73 13.48 -1.32
CA ILE A 49 -7.29 12.16 -0.98
C ILE A 49 -7.47 11.38 -2.29
N LYS A 50 -7.01 10.12 -2.30
CA LYS A 50 -7.22 9.19 -3.42
C LYS A 50 -7.77 7.87 -2.90
N LEU A 51 -8.96 7.96 -2.29
CA LEU A 51 -9.65 6.84 -1.67
C LEU A 51 -10.72 6.28 -2.63
N LEU A 52 -10.72 4.97 -2.82
CA LEU A 52 -11.79 4.27 -3.54
C LEU A 52 -12.91 3.88 -2.58
N ASP A 53 -14.16 4.12 -2.98
CA ASP A 53 -15.31 3.49 -2.34
C ASP A 53 -15.33 1.99 -2.72
N VAL A 54 -15.18 1.13 -1.71
CA VAL A 54 -15.11 -0.32 -1.83
C VAL A 54 -16.34 -1.03 -1.26
N LEU A 55 -17.42 -0.30 -0.94
CA LEU A 55 -18.64 -0.89 -0.38
C LEU A 55 -19.21 -2.00 -1.28
N LYS A 56 -19.19 -1.78 -2.60
CA LYS A 56 -19.70 -2.75 -3.57
C LYS A 56 -18.95 -4.09 -3.52
N ILE A 57 -17.62 -4.07 -3.59
CA ILE A 57 -16.83 -5.31 -3.59
C ILE A 57 -16.88 -6.01 -2.22
N ASN A 58 -16.95 -5.24 -1.13
CA ASN A 58 -17.13 -5.77 0.22
C ASN A 58 -18.47 -6.51 0.37
N ASN A 59 -19.55 -5.98 -0.23
CA ASN A 59 -20.88 -6.61 -0.23
C ASN A 59 -20.93 -7.88 -1.10
N LEU A 60 -20.07 -7.97 -2.11
CA LEU A 60 -19.87 -9.19 -2.90
C LEU A 60 -19.03 -10.26 -2.16
N GLY A 61 -18.61 -9.98 -0.93
CA GLY A 61 -17.90 -10.92 -0.06
C GLY A 61 -16.38 -10.93 -0.24
N TRP A 62 -15.84 -10.08 -1.11
CA TRP A 62 -14.40 -9.91 -1.25
C TRP A 62 -13.90 -8.75 -0.39
N ARG A 63 -12.81 -8.96 0.34
CA ARG A 63 -12.12 -7.94 1.13
C ARG A 63 -10.62 -8.10 0.94
N ALA A 64 -9.88 -6.99 0.93
CA ALA A 64 -8.43 -7.04 0.91
C ALA A 64 -7.91 -7.79 2.15
N GLY A 65 -7.16 -8.89 1.93
CA GLY A 65 -6.65 -9.75 3.00
C GLY A 65 -5.27 -9.34 3.54
N THR A 66 -4.53 -8.53 2.79
CA THR A 66 -3.16 -8.13 3.14
C THR A 66 -3.16 -6.70 3.69
N GLY A 67 -2.75 -6.55 4.96
CA GLY A 67 -2.54 -5.23 5.56
C GLY A 67 -1.29 -4.53 5.02
N LEU A 68 -1.28 -3.20 5.03
CA LEU A 68 -0.21 -2.40 4.41
C LEU A 68 1.19 -2.75 4.94
N ARG A 69 1.38 -2.80 6.27
CA ARG A 69 2.67 -3.19 6.88
C ARG A 69 3.13 -4.56 6.41
N SER A 70 2.25 -5.57 6.51
CA SER A 70 2.58 -6.94 6.09
C SER A 70 2.94 -7.00 4.62
N GLY A 71 2.20 -6.28 3.76
CA GLY A 71 2.53 -6.15 2.34
C GLY A 71 3.92 -5.55 2.13
N ILE A 72 4.24 -4.44 2.81
CA ILE A 72 5.55 -3.79 2.73
C ILE A 72 6.68 -4.72 3.19
N GLU A 73 6.51 -5.42 4.32
CA GLU A 73 7.49 -6.37 4.85
C GLU A 73 7.75 -7.53 3.89
N THR A 74 6.68 -8.12 3.34
CA THR A 74 6.80 -9.19 2.33
C THR A 74 7.50 -8.68 1.07
N THR A 75 7.11 -7.50 0.56
CA THR A 75 7.73 -6.91 -0.63
C THR A 75 9.20 -6.56 -0.39
N TYR A 76 9.54 -6.04 0.78
CA TYR A 76 10.92 -5.71 1.13
C TYR A 76 11.80 -6.95 1.28
N ASN A 77 11.28 -8.02 1.89
CA ASN A 77 11.99 -9.30 1.98
C ASN A 77 12.24 -9.90 0.59
N TRP A 78 11.21 -9.94 -0.26
CA TRP A 78 11.37 -10.35 -1.66
C TRP A 78 12.43 -9.52 -2.40
N PHE A 79 12.44 -8.20 -2.19
CA PHE A 79 13.44 -7.32 -2.79
C PHE A 79 14.86 -7.67 -2.33
N LYS A 80 15.07 -7.87 -1.02
CA LYS A 80 16.37 -8.29 -0.47
C LYS A 80 16.83 -9.61 -1.07
N GLU A 81 15.97 -10.63 -1.08
CA GLU A 81 16.31 -11.96 -1.61
C GLU A 81 16.72 -11.92 -3.08
N ARG A 82 16.14 -11.02 -3.86
CA ARG A 82 16.31 -10.99 -5.31
C ARG A 82 17.38 -10.01 -5.80
N TYR A 83 17.70 -8.97 -5.03
CA TYR A 83 18.57 -7.89 -5.46
C TYR A 83 19.69 -7.54 -4.48
N CYS A 84 19.58 -7.92 -3.20
CA CYS A 84 20.73 -7.90 -2.30
C CYS A 84 21.42 -9.25 -2.44
N PHE A 85 22.50 -9.31 -3.22
CA PHE A 85 23.40 -10.46 -3.18
C PHE A 85 23.77 -10.70 -1.71
N MET A 86 23.45 -11.89 -1.19
CA MET A 86 24.13 -12.36 0.01
C MET A 86 25.60 -12.46 -0.35
N GLU A 87 26.44 -11.57 0.19
CA GLU A 87 27.85 -11.93 0.31
C GLU A 87 27.92 -13.06 1.34
N GLY A 88 28.02 -14.30 0.86
CA GLY A 88 28.13 -15.51 1.66
C GLY A 88 27.49 -16.72 1.02
#